data_AF-A0A7K0LTV8-F1
#
_entry.id   AF-A0A7K0LTV8-F1
#
_cell.length_a   1.000
_cell.length_b   1.000
_cell.length_c   1.000
_cell.angle_alpha   90.00
_cell.angle_beta   90.00
_cell.angle_gamma   90.00
#
_symmetry.space_group_name_H-M   'P 1'
#
loop_
_entity.id
_entity.type
_entity.pdbx_description
1 polymer ?
#
loop_
_entity_poly.entity_id
_entity_poly.type
_entity_poly.pdbx_seq_one_letter_code
_entity_poly.pdbx_strand_id
1 'polypeptide(L)' 'MSDVWINIAVVLFFILLGGFFAAAELALVSLRESQVQRLGEQGRRGRRLAQLASDPNRF' A
#
# COMPACT_ATOMS: atom_id res chain seq x y z
N MET A 1 -36.90 -14.30 -5.35
CA MET A 1 -36.13 -14.52 -4.10
C MET A 1 -34.68 -14.90 -4.41
N SER A 2 -34.44 -15.79 -5.37
CA SER A 2 -33.10 -16.08 -5.93
C SER A 2 -32.36 -14.84 -6.42
N ASP A 3 -33.06 -13.93 -7.10
CA ASP A 3 -32.45 -12.73 -7.71
C ASP A 3 -31.88 -11.78 -6.67
N VAL A 4 -32.49 -11.71 -5.48
CA VAL A 4 -32.01 -10.89 -4.37
C VAL A 4 -30.65 -11.40 -3.87
N TRP A 5 -30.51 -12.72 -3.70
CA TRP A 5 -29.24 -13.33 -3.29
C TRP A 5 -28.14 -13.17 -4.35
N ILE A 6 -28.49 -13.28 -5.63
CA ILE A 6 -27.56 -13.05 -6.74
C ILE A 6 -27.09 -11.59 -6.74
N ASN A 7 -28.00 -10.62 -6.59
CA ASN A 7 -27.65 -9.21 -6.53
C ASN A 7 -26.74 -8.89 -5.34
N ILE A 8 -27.02 -9.45 -4.16
CA ILE A 8 -26.17 -9.29 -2.97
C ILE A 8 -24.77 -9.83 -3.24
N ALA A 9 -24.66 -11.04 -3.81
CA ALA A 9 -23.36 -11.64 -4.12
C ALA A 9 -22.55 -10.79 -5.12
N VAL A 10 -23.20 -10.28 -6.16
CA VAL A 10 -22.57 -9.41 -7.17
C VAL A 10 -22.10 -8.09 -6.55
N VAL A 11 -22.92 -7.44 -5.73
CA VAL A 11 -22.55 -6.20 -5.02
C VAL A 11 -21.36 -6.44 -4.09
N LEU A 12 -21.41 -7.50 -3.28
CA LEU A 12 -20.30 -7.85 -2.39
C LEU A 12 -19.02 -8.14 -3.18
N PHE A 13 -19.11 -8.86 -4.30
CA PHE A 13 -17.97 -9.11 -5.16
C PHE A 13 -17.32 -7.82 -5.64
N PHE A 14 -18.09 -6.86 -6.16
CA PHE A 14 -17.55 -5.59 -6.61
C PHE A 14 -17.03 -4.70 -5.48
N ILE A 15 -17.64 -4.73 -4.29
CA ILE A 15 -17.13 -4.03 -3.10
C ILE A 15 -15.77 -4.59 -2.70
N LEU A 16 -15.63 -5.92 -2.64
CA LEU A 16 -14.37 -6.56 -2.27
C LEU A 16 -13.29 -6.29 -3.32
N LEU A 17 -13.64 -6.38 -4.60
CA LEU A 17 -12.74 -6.11 -5.70
C LEU A 17 -12.27 -4.65 -5.68
N GLY A 18 -13.19 -3.69 -5.56
CA GLY A 18 -12.87 -2.26 -5.45
C GLY A 18 -12.06 -1.93 -4.20
N GLY A 19 -12.42 -2.53 -3.06
CA GLY A 19 -11.69 -2.38 -1.80
C GLY A 19 -10.26 -2.92 -1.87
N PHE A 20 -10.05 -4.05 -2.56
CA PHE A 20 -8.71 -4.59 -2.80
C PHE A 20 -7.84 -3.62 -3.61
N PHE A 21 -8.36 -3.08 -4.72
CA PHE A 21 -7.61 -2.10 -5.52
C PHE A 21 -7.35 -0.80 -4.75
N ALA A 22 -8.34 -0.29 -4.01
CA ALA A 22 -8.16 0.89 -3.17
C ALA A 22 -7.11 0.65 -2.07
N ALA A 23 -7.07 -0.55 -1.47
CA ALA A 23 -6.04 -0.92 -0.50
C ALA A 23 -4.65 -1.04 -1.15
N ALA A 24 -4.55 -1.56 -2.38
CA ALA A 24 -3.31 -1.65 -3.13
C ALA A 24 -2.77 -0.26 -3.53
N GLU A 25 -3.65 0.64 -3.98
CA GLU A 25 -3.30 2.04 -4.26
C GLU A 25 -2.87 2.77 -2.99
N LEU A 26 -3.61 2.58 -1.89
CA LEU A 26 -3.23 3.12 -0.59
C LEU A 26 -1.90 2.53 -0.11
N ALA A 27 -1.60 1.26 -0.34
CA ALA A 27 -0.31 0.64 -0.03
C ALA A 27 0.81 1.25 -0.87
N LEU A 28 0.58 1.47 -2.17
CA LEU A 28 1.53 2.13 -3.06
C LEU A 28 1.84 3.57 -2.61
N VAL A 29 0.82 4.32 -2.17
CA VAL A 29 0.98 5.69 -1.65
C VAL A 29 1.50 5.71 -0.20
N SER A 30 1.23 4.68 0.60
CA SER A 30 1.58 4.58 2.03
C SER A 30 2.91 3.87 2.31
N LEU A 31 3.56 3.30 1.30
CA LEU A 31 5.04 3.14 1.24
C LEU A 31 5.70 4.52 1.13
N ARG A 32 5.27 5.39 2.04
CA ARG A 32 5.51 6.81 2.09
C ARG A 32 6.91 6.96 2.64
N GLU A 33 7.77 7.61 1.87
CA GLU A 33 9.12 8.06 2.24
C GLU A 33 9.24 8.52 3.70
N SER A 34 8.17 9.06 4.29
CA SER A 34 8.08 9.42 5.71
C SER A 34 8.44 8.31 6.71
N GLN A 35 8.17 7.03 6.43
CA GLN A 35 8.59 5.93 7.32
C GLN A 35 10.08 5.63 7.13
N VAL A 36 10.57 5.69 5.89
CA VAL A 36 11.99 5.50 5.56
C VAL A 36 12.85 6.63 6.12
N GLN A 37 12.39 7.88 6.08
CA GLN A 37 13.03 9.05 6.72
C GLN A 37 13.08 8.89 8.24
N ARG A 38 11.98 8.46 8.88
CA ARG A 38 11.94 8.21 10.33
C ARG A 38 12.87 7.08 10.75
N LEU A 39 12.98 6.01 9.96
CA LEU A 39 14.01 4.99 10.16
C LEU A 39 15.41 5.57 9.96
N GLY A 40 15.59 6.48 8.98
CA GLY A 40 16.81 7.26 8.75
C GLY A 40 17.32 8.02 9.97
N GLU A 41 16.40 8.59 10.75
CA GLU A 41 16.71 9.33 11.97
C GLU A 41 17.13 8.42 13.14
N GLN A 42 16.74 7.13 13.11
CA GLN A 42 17.08 6.14 14.13
C GLN A 42 18.46 5.50 13.86
N GLY A 43 19.51 6.26 14.16
CA GLY A 43 20.88 5.76 14.28
C GLY A 43 21.62 5.44 12.98
N ARG A 44 22.86 4.95 13.11
CA ARG A 44 23.80 4.75 11.97
C ARG A 44 23.32 3.74 10.92
N ARG A 45 22.50 2.77 11.31
CA ARG A 45 21.94 1.74 10.40
C ARG A 45 20.75 2.29 9.61
N GLY A 46 19.90 3.06 10.27
CA GLY A 46 18.79 3.79 9.67
C GLY A 46 19.22 4.75 8.56
N ARG A 47 20.23 5.59 8.83
CA ARG A 47 20.78 6.54 7.83
C ARG A 47 21.25 5.87 6.54
N ARG A 48 21.84 4.68 6.64
CA ARG A 48 22.30 3.92 5.47
C ARG A 48 21.15 3.37 4.63
N LEU A 49 20.07 2.93 5.28
CA LEU A 49 18.84 2.50 4.61
C LEU A 49 18.13 3.67 3.91
N ALA A 50 18.06 4.82 4.57
CA ALA A 50 17.51 6.03 3.98
C ALA A 50 18.33 6.52 2.76
N GLN A 51 19.66 6.48 2.84
CA GLN A 51 20.53 6.81 1.69
C GLN A 51 20.39 5.85 0.51
N LEU A 52 20.18 4.55 0.78
CA LEU A 52 19.94 3.57 -0.28
C LEU A 52 18.57 3.78 -0.95
N ALA A 53 17.55 4.12 -0.17
CA ALA A 53 16.21 4.38 -0.69
C ALA A 53 16.11 5.72 -1.44
N SER A 54 16.94 6.72 -1.09
CA SER A 54 16.97 8.03 -1.75
C SER A 54 17.70 8.06 -3.09
N ASP A 55 18.46 7.01 -3.43
CA ASP A 55 19.15 6.86 -4.72
C ASP A 55 18.71 5.56 -5.42
N PRO A 56 17.46 5.50 -5.94
CA PRO A 56 16.95 4.31 -6.62
C PRO A 56 17.68 4.04 -7.94
N ASN A 57 18.37 5.03 -8.51
CA ASN A 57 18.97 4.98 -9.85
C ASN A 57 20.38 4.38 -9.90
N ARG A 58 20.79 3.64 -8.85
CA ARG A 58 22.07 2.92 -8.82
C ARG A 58 21.93 1.42 -9.14
N PHE A 59 20.74 0.99 -9.59
CA PHE A 59 20.49 -0.29 -10.25
C PHE A 59 19.47 -0.10 -11.37
#